data_AF-A0AAX1SS43-F1
#
_entry.id   AF-A0AAX1SS43-F1
#
_cell.length_a   1.000
_cell.length_b   1.000
_cell.length_c   1.000
_cell.angle_alpha   90.00
_cell.angle_beta   90.00
_cell.angle_gamma   90.00
#
_symmetry.space_group_name_H-M   'P 1'
#
loop_
_entity.id
_entity.type
_entity.pdbx_description
1 polymer ?
#
loop_
_entity_poly.entity_id
_entity_poly.type
_entity_poly.pdbx_seq_one_letter_code
_entity_poly.pdbx_strand_id
1 'polypeptide(L)'
;MENINQLIKKVKSLPNCRVQEPTKLPIVDKNKHMLPGDLKEFYSLCGGLTLFENEEYPIHIVTPEEFILANPVIVGELCEEDISSNWYIICNDGKGEYLTINLSEERLGRCYDSFFDRHGIVGETQIIATSFTELLEKLINNNGQYWYWLKSEFESLGDAYDDEE
;
A
#
# COMPACT_ATOMS: atom_id res chain seq x y z
N MET A 1 -17.13 -5.50 -2.71
CA MET A 1 -15.70 -5.53 -3.00
C MET A 1 -15.52 -6.02 -4.42
N GLU A 2 -15.01 -5.15 -5.28
CA GLU A 2 -14.57 -5.54 -6.63
C GLU A 2 -13.34 -6.45 -6.50
N ASN A 3 -13.13 -7.38 -7.44
CA ASN A 3 -11.87 -8.14 -7.48
C ASN A 3 -10.77 -7.37 -8.23
N ILE A 4 -9.52 -7.81 -8.10
CA ILE A 4 -8.36 -7.13 -8.69
C ILE A 4 -8.49 -6.95 -10.21
N ASN A 5 -8.96 -7.97 -10.93
CA ASN A 5 -9.15 -7.87 -12.38
C ASN A 5 -10.21 -6.81 -12.77
N GLN A 6 -11.29 -6.68 -12.00
CA GLN A 6 -12.29 -5.64 -12.19
C GLN A 6 -11.71 -4.25 -11.93
N LEU A 7 -10.95 -4.08 -10.84
CA LEU A 7 -10.28 -2.82 -10.50
C LEU A 7 -9.29 -2.40 -11.59
N ILE A 8 -8.45 -3.31 -12.09
CA ILE A 8 -7.50 -3.02 -13.17
C ILE A 8 -8.24 -2.58 -14.45
N LYS A 9 -9.33 -3.26 -14.82
CA LYS A 9 -10.16 -2.86 -15.98
C LYS A 9 -10.75 -1.46 -15.81
N LYS A 10 -11.22 -1.14 -14.60
CA LYS A 10 -11.74 0.19 -14.25
C LYS A 10 -10.64 1.25 -14.42
N VAL A 11 -9.44 1.01 -13.88
CA VAL A 11 -8.28 1.91 -14.02
C VAL A 11 -7.95 2.19 -15.49
N LYS A 12 -7.99 1.17 -16.38
CA LYS A 12 -7.76 1.35 -17.83
C LYS A 12 -8.77 2.28 -18.51
N SER A 13 -9.96 2.45 -17.94
CA SER A 13 -11.00 3.35 -18.47
C SER A 13 -11.00 4.74 -17.84
N LEU A 14 -10.25 4.96 -16.76
CA LEU A 14 -10.21 6.24 -16.07
C LEU A 14 -9.22 7.20 -16.74
N PRO A 15 -9.55 8.50 -16.83
CA PRO A 15 -8.62 9.50 -17.30
C PRO A 15 -7.44 9.65 -16.32
N ASN A 16 -6.29 10.11 -16.84
CA ASN A 16 -5.08 10.37 -16.05
C ASN A 16 -4.57 9.16 -15.24
N CYS A 17 -4.98 7.94 -15.62
CA CYS A 17 -4.55 6.70 -15.01
C CYS A 17 -3.77 5.85 -16.01
N ARG A 18 -2.80 5.08 -15.52
CA ARG A 18 -2.00 4.16 -16.33
C ARG A 18 -1.84 2.83 -15.62
N VAL A 19 -1.90 1.76 -16.40
CA VAL A 19 -1.60 0.40 -15.96
C VAL A 19 -0.30 -0.03 -16.63
N GLN A 20 0.70 -0.42 -15.85
CA GLN A 20 1.95 -0.93 -16.38
C GLN A 20 1.80 -2.40 -16.78
N GLU A 21 2.49 -2.84 -17.82
CA GLU A 21 2.50 -4.26 -18.21
C GLU A 21 3.12 -5.12 -17.09
N PRO A 22 2.60 -6.33 -16.85
CA PRO A 22 3.17 -7.22 -15.84
C PRO A 22 4.59 -7.64 -16.21
N THR A 23 5.48 -7.67 -15.22
CA THR A 23 6.88 -8.06 -15.39
C THR A 23 7.18 -9.34 -14.63
N LYS A 24 7.09 -9.29 -13.30
CA LYS A 24 7.38 -10.38 -12.37
C LYS A 24 6.64 -10.17 -11.06
N LEU A 25 6.65 -11.19 -10.20
CA LEU A 25 6.24 -11.01 -8.81
C LEU A 25 7.35 -10.32 -8.00
N PRO A 26 7.00 -9.53 -6.97
CA PRO A 26 7.98 -8.99 -6.05
C PRO A 26 8.83 -10.07 -5.38
N ILE A 27 10.07 -9.73 -5.07
CA ILE A 27 10.99 -10.61 -4.35
C ILE A 27 10.96 -10.24 -2.87
N VAL A 28 10.60 -11.19 -2.02
CA VAL A 28 10.56 -11.04 -0.55
C VAL A 28 11.31 -12.19 0.12
N ASP A 29 11.75 -12.01 1.36
CA ASP A 29 12.31 -13.10 2.16
C ASP A 29 11.21 -14.12 2.49
N LYS A 30 11.21 -15.25 1.80
CA LYS A 30 10.18 -16.29 1.94
C LYS A 30 10.22 -17.02 3.28
N ASN A 31 11.28 -16.85 4.08
CA ASN A 31 11.35 -17.44 5.41
C ASN A 31 10.67 -16.55 6.47
N LYS A 32 10.49 -15.26 6.18
CA LYS A 32 9.92 -14.27 7.10
C LYS A 32 8.58 -13.70 6.60
N HIS A 33 8.44 -13.51 5.30
CA HIS A 33 7.36 -12.73 4.70
C HIS A 33 6.57 -13.53 3.66
N MET A 34 5.27 -13.26 3.63
CA MET A 34 4.35 -13.86 2.68
C MET A 34 3.68 -12.78 1.84
N LEU A 35 3.65 -12.97 0.51
CA LEU A 35 2.85 -12.11 -0.35
C LEU A 35 1.35 -12.49 -0.24
N PRO A 36 0.45 -11.52 0.06
CA PRO A 36 -0.99 -11.72 0.01
C PRO A 36 -1.48 -12.26 -1.33
N GLY A 37 -2.56 -13.05 -1.31
CA GLY A 37 -3.11 -13.67 -2.52
C GLY A 37 -3.59 -12.65 -3.55
N ASP A 38 -4.22 -11.58 -3.09
CA ASP A 38 -4.69 -10.48 -3.94
C ASP A 38 -3.54 -9.64 -4.52
N LEU A 39 -2.47 -9.43 -3.75
CA LEU A 39 -1.27 -8.77 -4.26
C LEU A 39 -0.54 -9.61 -5.31
N LYS A 40 -0.52 -10.95 -5.15
CA LYS A 40 0.00 -11.86 -6.20
C LYS A 40 -0.85 -11.79 -7.46
N GLU A 41 -2.18 -11.77 -7.33
CA GLU A 41 -3.09 -11.61 -8.47
C GLU A 41 -2.81 -10.29 -9.19
N PHE A 42 -2.67 -9.19 -8.45
CA PHE A 42 -2.36 -7.87 -8.99
C PHE A 42 -1.09 -7.86 -9.84
N TYR A 43 0.03 -8.33 -9.29
CA TYR A 43 1.29 -8.36 -10.02
C TYR A 43 1.33 -9.39 -11.16
N SER A 44 0.44 -10.39 -11.15
CA SER A 44 0.26 -11.29 -12.30
C SER A 44 -0.47 -10.62 -13.47
N LEU A 45 -1.26 -9.57 -13.19
CA LEU A 45 -2.10 -8.88 -14.18
C LEU A 45 -1.52 -7.54 -14.64
N CYS A 46 -0.67 -6.89 -13.84
CA CYS A 46 0.01 -5.64 -14.18
C CYS A 46 1.30 -5.43 -13.38
N GLY A 47 2.16 -4.52 -13.83
CA GLY A 47 3.45 -4.21 -13.20
C GLY A 47 3.44 -3.04 -12.23
N GLY A 48 2.26 -2.57 -11.80
CA GLY A 48 2.09 -1.33 -11.05
C GLY A 48 1.09 -0.38 -11.73
N LEU A 49 0.70 0.67 -11.03
CA LEU A 49 -0.31 1.63 -11.48
C LEU A 49 0.15 3.07 -11.25
N THR A 50 -0.28 3.97 -12.13
CA THR A 50 -0.38 5.39 -11.83
C THR A 50 -1.86 5.74 -11.78
N LEU A 51 -2.33 6.30 -10.67
CA LEU A 51 -3.70 6.77 -10.51
C LEU A 51 -3.68 8.30 -10.45
N PHE A 52 -4.51 8.92 -11.28
CA PHE A 52 -4.81 10.36 -11.22
C PHE A 52 -3.56 11.27 -11.30
N GLU A 53 -2.63 10.98 -12.23
CA GLU A 53 -1.29 11.63 -12.35
C GLU A 53 -1.33 13.16 -12.38
N ASN A 54 -2.41 13.75 -12.90
CA ASN A 54 -2.56 15.19 -13.08
C ASN A 54 -3.45 15.86 -12.01
N GLU A 55 -3.87 15.11 -10.98
CA GLU A 55 -4.65 15.64 -9.87
C GLU A 55 -3.71 16.09 -8.73
N GLU A 56 -4.28 16.69 -7.67
CA GLU A 56 -3.51 17.21 -6.53
C GLU A 56 -2.82 16.10 -5.72
N TYR A 57 -3.48 14.93 -5.64
CA TYR A 57 -3.01 13.74 -4.92
C TYR A 57 -2.85 12.57 -5.91
N PRO A 58 -1.80 12.59 -6.76
CA PRO A 58 -1.48 11.46 -7.62
C PRO A 58 -0.93 10.30 -6.77
N ILE A 59 -1.15 9.08 -7.24
CA ILE A 59 -0.85 7.88 -6.48
C ILE A 59 -0.17 6.87 -7.39
N HIS A 60 0.95 6.32 -6.93
CA HIS A 60 1.73 5.35 -7.66
C HIS A 60 1.76 4.03 -6.90
N ILE A 61 1.04 3.01 -7.38
CA ILE A 61 1.25 1.64 -6.92
C ILE A 61 2.57 1.17 -7.52
N VAL A 62 3.52 0.83 -6.65
CA VAL A 62 4.92 0.61 -7.02
C VAL A 62 5.11 -0.58 -7.95
N THR A 63 6.22 -0.59 -8.67
CA THR A 63 6.64 -1.75 -9.47
C THR A 63 7.11 -2.91 -8.58
N PRO A 64 7.18 -4.16 -9.08
CA PRO A 64 7.75 -5.27 -8.35
C PRO A 64 9.17 -5.05 -7.82
N GLU A 65 9.97 -4.24 -8.51
CA GLU A 65 11.33 -3.85 -8.13
C GLU A 65 11.37 -2.83 -6.98
N GLU A 66 10.38 -1.95 -6.92
CA GLU A 66 10.23 -0.90 -5.90
C GLU A 66 9.43 -1.38 -4.69
N PHE A 67 8.86 -2.58 -4.75
CA PHE A 67 8.22 -3.26 -3.63
C PHE A 67 9.30 -3.83 -2.68
N ILE A 68 9.84 -2.95 -1.83
CA ILE A 68 10.95 -3.23 -0.90
C ILE A 68 10.56 -2.91 0.54
N LEU A 69 11.37 -3.34 1.50
CA LEU A 69 11.18 -3.02 2.92
C LEU A 69 11.09 -1.51 3.14
N ALA A 70 10.12 -1.10 3.95
CA ALA A 70 9.82 0.31 4.20
C ALA A 70 10.87 0.97 5.10
N ASN A 71 11.26 0.33 6.20
CA ASN A 71 12.11 0.95 7.22
C ASN A 71 13.44 1.48 6.67
N PRO A 72 14.21 0.73 5.85
CA PRO A 72 15.46 1.24 5.31
C PRO A 72 15.29 2.47 4.39
N VAL A 73 14.10 2.65 3.80
CA VAL A 73 13.79 3.78 2.93
C VAL A 73 13.31 4.98 3.75
N ILE A 74 12.43 4.76 4.72
CA ILE A 74 11.74 5.84 5.45
C ILE A 74 12.55 6.33 6.65
N VAL A 75 13.12 5.41 7.44
CA VAL A 75 13.85 5.73 8.68
C VAL A 75 15.35 5.43 8.61
N GLY A 76 15.80 4.72 7.57
CA GLY A 76 17.23 4.45 7.32
C GLY A 76 17.82 3.26 8.06
N GLU A 77 16.99 2.50 8.79
CA GLU A 77 17.37 1.32 9.57
C GLU A 77 16.39 0.16 9.31
N LEU A 78 16.75 -1.07 9.67
CA LEU A 78 15.85 -2.23 9.51
C LEU A 78 14.78 -2.29 10.61
N CYS A 79 15.10 -1.78 11.81
CA CYS A 79 14.28 -1.90 13.02
C CYS A 79 13.80 -3.34 13.28
N GLU A 80 14.71 -4.32 13.29
CA GLU A 80 14.38 -5.75 13.24
C GLU A 80 13.45 -6.26 14.36
N GLU A 81 13.46 -5.58 15.51
CA GLU A 81 12.63 -5.89 16.68
C GLU A 81 11.23 -5.23 16.65
N ASP A 82 10.98 -4.34 15.68
CA ASP A 82 9.70 -3.66 15.53
C ASP A 82 8.82 -4.35 14.46
N ILE A 83 7.50 -4.30 14.64
CA ILE A 83 6.56 -4.90 13.68
C ILE A 83 6.66 -4.29 12.28
N SER A 84 7.11 -3.03 12.18
CA SER A 84 7.38 -2.34 10.92
C SER A 84 8.46 -3.00 10.07
N SER A 85 9.33 -3.83 10.68
CA SER A 85 10.33 -4.61 9.94
C SER A 85 9.73 -5.63 8.97
N ASN A 86 8.41 -5.85 9.02
CA ASN A 86 7.65 -6.70 8.11
C ASN A 86 6.91 -5.93 7.02
N TRP A 87 7.05 -4.60 6.98
CA TRP A 87 6.26 -3.74 6.09
C TRP A 87 7.02 -3.41 4.82
N TYR A 88 6.30 -3.47 3.70
CA TYR A 88 6.83 -3.17 2.38
C TYR A 88 6.14 -1.96 1.80
N ILE A 89 6.87 -1.15 1.04
CA ILE A 89 6.28 -0.05 0.28
C ILE A 89 5.35 -0.65 -0.77
N ILE A 90 4.08 -0.26 -0.77
CA ILE A 90 3.11 -0.64 -1.80
C ILE A 90 2.69 0.55 -2.67
N CYS A 91 2.83 1.77 -2.13
CA CYS A 91 2.42 2.98 -2.81
C CYS A 91 3.29 4.16 -2.41
N ASN A 92 3.43 5.14 -3.31
CA ASN A 92 3.97 6.47 -3.02
C ASN A 92 3.19 7.58 -3.74
N ASP A 93 3.40 8.83 -3.33
CA ASP A 93 2.77 10.02 -3.91
C ASP A 93 3.66 10.80 -4.90
N GLY A 94 4.84 10.26 -5.22
CA GLY A 94 5.85 10.91 -6.05
C GLY A 94 6.60 12.08 -5.37
N LYS A 95 6.30 12.39 -4.10
CA LYS A 95 6.91 13.48 -3.31
C LYS A 95 7.64 12.98 -2.06
N GLY A 96 7.70 11.67 -1.86
CA GLY A 96 8.45 11.04 -0.76
C GLY A 96 7.57 10.57 0.39
N GLU A 97 6.24 10.56 0.22
CA GLU A 97 5.33 9.93 1.16
C GLU A 97 4.93 8.53 0.70
N TYR A 98 4.78 7.61 1.66
CA TYR A 98 4.61 6.20 1.39
C TYR A 98 3.38 5.62 2.09
N LEU A 99 2.74 4.65 1.43
CA LEU A 99 1.84 3.71 2.08
C LEU A 99 2.53 2.34 2.07
N THR A 100 2.36 1.61 3.15
CA THR A 100 3.00 0.31 3.33
C THR A 100 1.98 -0.80 3.50
N ILE A 101 2.41 -2.05 3.28
CA ILE A 101 1.62 -3.27 3.49
C ILE A 101 2.40 -4.26 4.36
N ASN A 102 1.72 -4.87 5.32
CA ASN A 102 2.33 -5.88 6.20
C ASN A 102 2.36 -7.26 5.54
N LEU A 103 3.53 -7.90 5.56
CA LEU A 103 3.73 -9.26 5.04
C LEU A 103 3.97 -10.32 6.11
N SER A 104 3.83 -9.99 7.40
CA SER A 104 3.82 -10.98 8.48
C SER A 104 2.54 -11.83 8.40
N GLU A 105 2.60 -13.07 8.90
CA GLU A 105 1.44 -13.97 8.90
C GLU A 105 0.25 -13.41 9.69
N GLU A 106 0.52 -12.83 10.85
CA GLU A 106 -0.50 -12.36 11.80
C GLU A 106 -1.30 -11.15 11.30
N ARG A 107 -0.64 -10.27 10.52
CA ARG A 107 -1.21 -9.00 10.05
C ARG A 107 -1.25 -8.91 8.53
N LEU A 108 -1.19 -10.06 7.86
CA LEU A 108 -0.99 -10.19 6.41
C LEU A 108 -1.99 -9.32 5.62
N GLY A 109 -1.45 -8.39 4.82
CA GLY A 109 -2.22 -7.55 3.90
C GLY A 109 -2.77 -6.25 4.48
N ARG A 110 -2.64 -6.00 5.79
CA ARG A 110 -2.97 -4.69 6.38
C ARG A 110 -2.08 -3.61 5.78
N CYS A 111 -2.68 -2.48 5.45
CA CYS A 111 -2.02 -1.33 4.84
C CYS A 111 -2.05 -0.14 5.79
N TYR A 112 -0.95 0.61 5.83
CA TYR A 112 -0.77 1.70 6.79
C TYR A 112 -0.47 3.03 6.12
N ASP A 113 -0.92 4.10 6.77
CA ASP A 113 -0.42 5.45 6.54
C ASP A 113 1.02 5.53 7.07
N SER A 114 1.99 5.53 6.17
CA SER A 114 3.42 5.44 6.49
C SER A 114 4.17 6.68 6.00
N PHE A 115 3.54 7.83 6.18
CA PHE A 115 4.22 9.10 5.97
C PHE A 115 5.40 9.23 6.93
N PHE A 116 6.40 10.02 6.54
CA PHE A 116 7.68 10.05 7.26
C PHE A 116 7.53 10.41 8.75
N ASP A 117 6.48 11.19 9.09
CA ASP A 117 6.23 11.73 10.43
C ASP A 117 5.48 10.77 11.36
N ARG A 118 4.99 9.64 10.84
CA ARG A 118 4.14 8.70 11.57
C ARG A 118 4.49 7.23 11.39
N HIS A 119 5.29 6.90 10.38
CA HIS A 119 5.68 5.52 10.08
C HIS A 119 6.37 4.84 11.26
N GLY A 120 5.75 3.76 11.76
CA GLY A 120 6.32 2.95 12.84
C GLY A 120 6.24 3.63 14.21
N ILE A 121 5.36 4.62 14.37
CA ILE A 121 5.12 5.32 15.63
C ILE A 121 3.81 4.81 16.24
N VAL A 122 3.91 4.32 17.47
CA VAL A 122 2.77 3.82 18.26
C VAL A 122 1.71 4.92 18.41
N GLY A 123 0.48 4.63 17.97
CA GLY A 123 -0.65 5.55 18.05
C GLY A 123 -0.74 6.58 16.92
N GLU A 124 0.22 6.59 15.99
CA GLU A 124 0.25 7.49 14.82
C GLU A 124 0.25 6.73 13.48
N THR A 125 0.44 5.40 13.50
CA THR A 125 0.47 4.56 12.29
C THR A 125 -0.90 3.97 12.00
N GLN A 126 -1.77 4.79 11.43
CA GLN A 126 -3.15 4.40 11.16
C GLN A 126 -3.28 3.24 10.15
N ILE A 127 -4.16 2.28 10.46
CA ILE A 127 -4.60 1.26 9.51
C ILE A 127 -5.58 1.91 8.52
N ILE A 128 -5.26 1.88 7.22
CA ILE A 128 -6.07 2.53 6.17
C ILE A 128 -6.85 1.52 5.31
N ALA A 129 -6.37 0.28 5.23
CA ALA A 129 -7.06 -0.84 4.64
C ALA A 129 -6.59 -2.18 5.24
N THR A 130 -7.43 -3.19 5.19
CA THR A 130 -7.15 -4.55 5.71
C THR A 130 -6.66 -5.53 4.64
N SER A 131 -6.68 -5.12 3.37
CA SER A 131 -6.17 -5.88 2.23
C SER A 131 -5.68 -4.96 1.13
N PHE A 132 -4.87 -5.49 0.21
CA PHE A 132 -4.44 -4.72 -0.96
C PHE A 132 -5.62 -4.38 -1.88
N THR A 133 -6.57 -5.29 -2.04
CA THR A 133 -7.80 -5.07 -2.83
C THR A 133 -8.61 -3.90 -2.28
N GLU A 134 -8.81 -3.86 -0.96
CA GLU A 134 -9.54 -2.77 -0.29
C GLU A 134 -8.81 -1.44 -0.44
N LEU A 135 -7.48 -1.43 -0.25
CA LEU A 135 -6.66 -0.22 -0.48
C LEU A 135 -6.88 0.30 -1.89
N LEU A 136 -6.72 -0.55 -2.91
CA LEU A 136 -6.85 -0.17 -4.31
C LEU A 136 -8.26 0.33 -4.64
N GLU A 137 -9.32 -0.34 -4.15
CA GLU A 137 -10.71 0.09 -4.34
C GLU A 137 -10.96 1.48 -3.72
N LYS A 138 -10.51 1.72 -2.48
CA LYS A 138 -10.65 3.02 -1.81
C LYS A 138 -9.88 4.12 -2.56
N LEU A 139 -8.65 3.85 -3.00
CA LEU A 139 -7.85 4.80 -3.76
C LEU A 139 -8.49 5.18 -5.11
N ILE A 140 -9.00 4.20 -5.86
CA ILE A 140 -9.72 4.44 -7.12
C ILE A 140 -10.98 5.27 -6.86
N ASN A 141 -11.76 4.93 -5.85
CA ASN A 141 -13.01 5.62 -5.53
C ASN A 141 -12.77 7.03 -4.96
N ASN A 142 -11.59 7.30 -4.39
CA ASN A 142 -11.22 8.63 -3.90
C ASN A 142 -10.90 9.63 -5.02
N ASN A 143 -10.69 9.16 -6.26
CA ASN A 143 -10.61 9.98 -7.46
C ASN A 143 -9.59 11.14 -7.40
N GLY A 144 -8.38 10.86 -6.92
CA GLY A 144 -7.28 11.85 -6.85
C GLY A 144 -7.50 12.99 -5.85
N GLN A 145 -8.50 12.88 -4.98
CA GLN A 145 -8.76 13.84 -3.92
C GLN A 145 -7.85 13.62 -2.70
N TYR A 146 -7.96 14.53 -1.72
CA TYR A 146 -7.34 14.39 -0.40
C TYR A 146 -7.56 13.00 0.20
N TRP A 147 -6.56 12.52 0.96
CA TRP A 147 -6.49 11.16 1.49
C TRP A 147 -7.79 10.73 2.17
N TYR A 148 -8.35 9.60 1.73
CA TYR A 148 -9.68 9.18 2.16
C TYR A 148 -9.77 8.93 3.66
N TRP A 149 -8.66 8.52 4.30
CA TRP A 149 -8.62 8.22 5.74
C TRP A 149 -8.54 9.46 6.62
N LEU A 150 -8.26 10.63 6.03
CA LEU A 150 -8.25 11.92 6.71
C LEU A 150 -9.57 12.68 6.56
N LYS A 151 -10.55 12.09 5.85
CA LYS A 151 -11.91 12.64 5.73
C LYS A 151 -12.73 12.31 6.98
N SER A 152 -13.64 13.19 7.36
CA SER A 152 -14.49 13.04 8.56
C SER A 152 -15.36 11.79 8.57
N GLU A 153 -15.68 11.26 7.40
CA GLU A 153 -16.51 10.09 7.17
C GLU A 153 -15.74 8.78 7.26
N PHE A 154 -14.41 8.82 7.41
CA PHE A 154 -13.61 7.63 7.56
C PHE A 154 -13.81 7.01 8.95
N GLU A 155 -14.35 5.79 8.97
CA GLU A 155 -14.38 4.99 10.18
C GLU A 155 -12.97 4.43 10.44
N SER A 156 -12.38 4.81 11.58
CA SER A 156 -11.04 4.36 11.94
C SER A 156 -10.98 2.84 12.02
N LEU A 157 -9.92 2.26 11.47
CA LEU A 157 -9.59 0.85 11.56
C LEU A 157 -8.63 0.54 12.72
N GLY A 158 -8.28 1.55 13.52
CA GLY A 158 -7.27 1.46 14.57
C GLY A 158 -5.86 1.83 14.12
N ASP A 159 -4.92 1.65 15.04
CA ASP A 159 -3.49 1.84 14.85
C ASP A 159 -2.78 0.50 14.61
N ALA A 160 -1.65 0.51 13.89
CA ALA A 160 -0.86 -0.68 13.62
C ALA A 160 -0.46 -1.44 14.91
N TYR A 161 -0.27 -0.70 16.00
CA TYR A 161 0.19 -1.21 17.30
C TYR A 161 -0.95 -1.52 18.29
N ASP A 162 -2.23 -1.36 17.91
CA ASP A 162 -3.35 -1.60 18.84
C ASP A 162 -3.45 -3.07 19.32
N ASP A 163 -2.94 -4.03 18.53
CA ASP A 163 -2.91 -5.44 18.94
C ASP A 163 -1.55 -5.88 19.50
N GLU A 164 -0.62 -4.96 19.79
CA GLU A 164 0.64 -5.29 20.48
C GLU A 164 0.40 -5.32 22.00
N GLU A 165 0.67 -6.47 22.64
CA GLU A 165 0.65 -6.63 24.11
C GLU A 165 2.01 -6.31 24.75
#